data_AF-A0AAE4EU64-F1
#
_entry.id   AF-A0AAE4EU64-F1
#
_cell.length_a   1.000
_cell.length_b   1.000
_cell.length_c   1.000
_cell.angle_alpha   90.00
_cell.angle_beta   90.00
_cell.angle_gamma   90.00
#
_symmetry.space_group_name_H-M   'P 1'
#
loop_
_entity.id
_entity.type
_entity.pdbx_description
1 polymer ?
#
loop_
_entity_poly.entity_id
_entity_poly.type
_entity_poly.pdbx_seq_one_letter_code
_entity_poly.pdbx_strand_id
1 'polypeptide(L)'
;MAEKPQSGTLFGVPYNFERPSLKRLVSAYWKPGDDMLVEKPFGIGYTLNLANWRSWVVLAVAGVMLYLERGGSEAEFESESEDEPVEVVVD
;
A
#
# COMPACT_ATOMS: atom_id res chain seq x y z
N MET A 1 20.25 7.15 -35.70
CA MET A 1 19.32 7.80 -34.75
C MET A 1 20.00 7.74 -33.40
N ALA A 2 20.16 8.86 -32.69
CA ALA A 2 20.76 8.83 -31.36
C ALA A 2 19.81 8.07 -30.43
N GLU A 3 20.26 6.95 -29.88
CA GLU A 3 19.51 6.17 -28.91
C GLU A 3 19.27 7.05 -27.68
N LYS A 4 18.00 7.33 -27.37
CA LYS A 4 17.66 8.04 -26.14
C LYS A 4 18.01 7.14 -24.95
N PRO A 5 18.61 7.67 -23.87
CA PRO A 5 18.90 6.88 -22.68
C PRO A 5 17.59 6.31 -22.10
N GLN A 6 17.53 4.99 -21.93
CA GLN A 6 16.34 4.28 -21.45
C GLN A 6 16.14 4.41 -19.94
N SER A 7 17.12 4.96 -19.22
CA SER A 7 17.08 5.21 -17.78
C SER A 7 17.77 6.53 -17.43
N GLY A 8 17.42 7.13 -16.30
CA GLY A 8 18.00 8.39 -15.84
C GLY A 8 17.18 9.07 -14.75
N THR A 9 17.46 10.35 -14.52
CA THR A 9 16.74 11.19 -13.55
C THR A 9 16.23 12.44 -14.24
N LEU A 10 14.95 12.74 -14.09
CA LEU A 10 14.30 13.93 -14.64
C LEU A 10 13.70 14.74 -13.48
N PHE A 11 14.17 15.98 -13.28
CA PHE A 11 13.75 16.84 -12.16
C PHE A 11 13.84 16.18 -10.77
N GLY A 12 14.85 15.33 -10.55
CA GLY A 12 15.03 14.59 -9.30
C GLY A 12 14.19 13.30 -9.19
N VAL A 13 13.33 13.01 -10.18
CA VAL A 13 12.52 11.78 -10.22
C VAL A 13 13.22 10.74 -11.11
N PRO A 14 13.51 9.53 -10.60
CA PRO A 14 14.14 8.48 -11.39
C PRO A 14 13.17 7.92 -12.44
N TYR A 15 13.67 7.53 -13.59
CA TYR A 15 12.92 6.78 -14.59
C TYR A 15 13.75 5.62 -15.15
N ASN A 16 13.09 4.51 -15.46
CA ASN A 16 13.70 3.35 -16.09
C ASN A 16 12.71 2.65 -17.01
N PHE A 17 13.02 2.57 -18.31
CA PHE A 17 12.23 1.88 -19.32
C PHE A 17 12.93 0.64 -19.89
N GLU A 18 14.00 0.17 -19.26
CA GLU A 18 14.61 -1.13 -19.55
C GLU A 18 13.60 -2.25 -19.27
N ARG A 19 13.47 -3.24 -20.17
CA ARG A 19 12.59 -4.39 -19.93
C ARG A 19 12.95 -5.08 -18.60
N PRO A 20 12.05 -5.09 -17.61
CA PRO A 20 12.35 -5.69 -16.33
C PRO A 20 12.26 -7.22 -16.43
N SER A 21 13.12 -7.91 -15.71
CA SER A 21 12.94 -9.34 -15.43
C SER A 21 12.10 -9.53 -14.16
N LEU A 22 11.39 -10.66 -14.05
CA LEU A 22 10.61 -10.99 -12.84
C LEU A 22 11.48 -10.97 -11.58
N LYS A 23 12.71 -11.50 -11.68
CA LYS A 23 13.70 -11.45 -10.60
C LYS A 23 14.01 -10.01 -10.19
N ARG A 24 14.22 -9.11 -11.17
CA ARG A 24 14.53 -7.70 -10.92
C ARG A 24 13.35 -6.96 -10.29
N LEU A 25 12.11 -7.31 -10.66
CA LEU A 25 10.91 -6.79 -10.03
C LEU A 25 10.88 -7.14 -8.55
N VAL A 26 10.94 -8.42 -8.19
CA VAL A 26 10.88 -8.86 -6.78
C VAL A 26 12.02 -8.24 -5.96
N SER A 27 13.24 -8.23 -6.50
CA SER A 27 14.39 -7.62 -5.80
C SER A 27 14.26 -6.12 -5.61
N ALA A 28 13.48 -5.43 -6.44
CA ALA A 28 13.28 -3.99 -6.30
C ALA A 28 12.26 -3.65 -5.21
N TYR A 29 11.33 -4.55 -4.89
CA TYR A 29 10.43 -4.40 -3.75
C TYR A 29 11.04 -4.94 -2.45
N TRP A 30 12.03 -5.83 -2.52
CA TRP A 30 12.66 -6.43 -1.33
C TRP A 30 14.14 -6.06 -1.24
N LYS A 31 14.44 -4.90 -0.65
CA LYS A 31 15.80 -4.38 -0.46
C LYS A 31 16.15 -4.19 1.01
N PRO A 32 16.62 -5.23 1.72
CA PRO A 32 17.00 -5.11 3.13
C PRO A 32 18.16 -4.13 3.29
N GLY A 33 18.07 -3.23 4.28
CA GLY A 33 19.08 -2.21 4.57
C GLY A 33 18.88 -0.86 3.86
N ASP A 34 18.01 -0.80 2.85
CA ASP A 34 17.65 0.45 2.17
C ASP A 34 16.46 1.16 2.84
N ASP A 35 16.24 2.41 2.45
CA ASP A 35 15.11 3.22 2.89
C ASP A 35 13.74 2.67 2.46
N MET A 36 12.67 3.27 2.99
CA MET A 36 11.28 2.86 2.72
C MET A 36 10.87 3.10 1.26
N LEU A 37 11.33 4.20 0.66
CA LEU A 37 11.08 4.55 -0.73
C LEU A 37 12.31 4.21 -1.57
N VAL A 38 12.12 3.34 -2.55
CA VAL A 38 13.19 2.87 -3.45
C VAL A 38 12.81 3.15 -4.90
N GLU A 39 13.80 3.30 -5.76
CA GLU A 39 13.56 3.58 -7.17
C GLU A 39 12.74 2.46 -7.82
N LYS A 40 11.76 2.85 -8.63
CA LYS A 40 10.89 1.89 -9.31
C LYS A 40 11.69 1.12 -10.36
N PRO A 41 11.63 -0.23 -10.41
CA PRO A 41 12.42 -1.03 -11.34
C PRO A 41 12.06 -0.80 -12.81
N PHE A 42 10.84 -0.35 -13.07
CA PHE A 42 10.32 -0.01 -14.39
C PHE A 42 9.25 1.09 -14.31
N GLY A 43 9.31 2.07 -15.20
CA GLY A 43 8.47 3.25 -15.22
C GLY A 43 9.16 4.47 -14.58
N ILE A 44 8.36 5.34 -13.98
CA ILE A 44 8.80 6.63 -13.43
C ILE A 44 8.51 6.65 -11.93
N GLY A 45 9.45 7.16 -11.14
CA GLY A 45 9.29 7.45 -9.72
C GLY A 45 9.78 6.37 -8.77
N TYR A 46 9.17 6.37 -7.58
CA TYR A 46 9.54 5.52 -6.46
C TYR A 46 8.49 4.45 -6.20
N THR A 47 8.90 3.42 -5.47
CA THR A 47 8.07 2.32 -4.99
C THR A 47 8.39 2.03 -3.52
N LEU A 48 7.58 1.20 -2.91
CA LEU A 48 7.69 0.83 -1.51
C LEU A 48 8.63 -0.38 -1.33
N ASN A 49 9.56 -0.29 -0.38
CA ASN A 49 10.47 -1.38 -0.01
C ASN A 49 9.85 -2.24 1.11
N LEU A 50 9.35 -3.42 0.76
CA LEU A 50 8.74 -4.37 1.69
C LEU A 50 9.72 -4.98 2.69
N ALA A 51 11.03 -4.86 2.47
CA ALA A 51 12.02 -5.26 3.46
C ALA A 51 12.18 -4.24 4.61
N ASN A 52 11.62 -3.03 4.46
CA ASN A 52 11.65 -2.00 5.49
C ASN A 52 10.38 -2.07 6.37
N TRP A 53 10.56 -2.08 7.69
CA TRP A 53 9.43 -2.17 8.64
C TRP A 53 8.43 -1.01 8.52
N ARG A 54 8.89 0.20 8.13
CA ARG A 54 8.01 1.37 7.96
C ARG A 54 7.01 1.16 6.82
N SER A 55 7.39 0.42 5.79
CA SER A 55 6.50 0.06 4.69
C SER A 55 5.29 -0.74 5.17
N TRP A 56 5.50 -1.63 6.14
CA TRP A 56 4.41 -2.41 6.74
C TRP A 56 3.46 -1.54 7.58
N VAL A 57 3.98 -0.50 8.24
CA VAL A 57 3.13 0.48 8.94
C VAL A 57 2.24 1.21 7.93
N VAL A 58 2.80 1.68 6.81
CA VAL A 58 2.03 2.35 5.75
C VAL A 58 0.95 1.41 5.18
N LEU A 59 1.31 0.15 4.91
CA LEU A 59 0.35 -0.85 4.44
C LEU A 59 -0.74 -1.16 5.47
N ALA A 60 -0.39 -1.23 6.75
CA ALA A 60 -1.36 -1.45 7.83
C ALA A 60 -2.33 -0.27 7.94
N VAL A 61 -1.84 0.97 7.91
CA VAL A 61 -2.69 2.17 7.92
C VAL A 61 -3.62 2.20 6.71
N ALA A 62 -3.10 1.94 5.51
CA ALA A 62 -3.92 1.86 4.30
C ALA A 62 -4.95 0.72 4.39
N GLY A 63 -4.58 -0.42 4.98
CA GLY A 63 -5.48 -1.55 5.22
C GLY A 63 -6.58 -1.24 6.22
N VAL A 64 -6.29 -0.54 7.31
CA VAL A 64 -7.29 -0.06 8.28
C VAL A 64 -8.22 0.94 7.63
N MET A 65 -7.69 1.92 6.88
CA MET A 65 -8.53 2.87 6.14
C MET A 65 -9.47 2.14 5.18
N LEU A 66 -8.97 1.16 4.44
CA LEU A 66 -9.79 0.35 3.52
C LEU A 66 -10.83 -0.49 4.27
N TYR A 67 -10.50 -1.03 5.43
CA TYR A 67 -11.44 -1.77 6.28
C TYR A 67 -12.54 -0.86 6.80
N LEU A 68 -12.21 0.34 7.27
CA LEU A 68 -13.19 1.34 7.73
C LEU A 68 -14.07 1.85 6.58
N GLU A 69 -13.49 2.07 5.40
CA GLU A 69 -14.24 2.46 4.18
C GLU A 69 -15.29 1.39 3.82
N ARG A 70 -14.94 0.11 3.94
CA ARG A 70 -15.86 -1.01 3.68
C ARG A 70 -16.83 -1.27 4.83
N GLY A 71 -16.36 -1.11 6.06
CA GLY A 71 -17.06 -1.41 7.32
C GLY A 71 -17.98 -0.29 7.80
N GLY A 72 -17.99 0.89 7.17
CA GLY A 72 -18.98 1.95 7.40
C GLY A 72 -20.45 1.55 7.16
N SER A 73 -20.71 0.28 6.80
CA SER A 73 -22.04 -0.31 6.70
C SER A 73 -22.36 -1.36 7.78
N GLU A 74 -21.36 -1.87 8.54
CA GLU A 74 -21.54 -2.96 9.51
C GLU A 74 -20.85 -2.71 10.87
N ALA A 75 -20.05 -1.66 11.02
CA ALA A 75 -19.44 -1.27 12.29
C ALA A 75 -20.40 -0.40 13.13
N GLU A 76 -21.66 -0.83 13.26
CA GLU A 76 -22.52 -0.38 14.35
C GLU A 76 -22.11 -1.20 15.58
N PHE A 77 -21.15 -0.64 16.32
CA PHE A 77 -20.93 -0.87 17.74
C PHE A 77 -21.19 -2.29 18.26
N GLU A 78 -20.12 -3.09 18.41
CA GLU A 78 -20.01 -3.97 19.58
C GLU A 78 -19.97 -3.08 20.83
N SER A 79 -21.12 -2.53 21.22
CA SER A 79 -21.38 -2.00 22.55
C SER A 79 -22.36 -2.95 23.22
N GLU A 80 -21.80 -4.03 23.77
CA GLU A 80 -22.02 -4.51 25.13
C GLU A 80 -23.22 -3.93 25.92
N SER A 81 -24.45 -4.04 25.42
CA SER A 81 -25.67 -3.63 26.14
C SER A 81 -26.87 -4.43 25.66
N GLU A 82 -27.07 -5.56 26.34
CA GLU A 82 -28.40 -6.08 26.73
C GLU A 82 -29.40 -6.34 25.59
N ASP A 83 -29.31 -7.54 25.02
CA ASP A 83 -30.46 -8.26 24.43
C ASP A 83 -31.56 -8.51 25.51
N GLU A 84 -32.20 -7.45 26.00
CA GLU A 84 -33.48 -7.58 26.70
C GLU A 84 -34.62 -7.54 25.66
N PRO A 85 -35.36 -8.65 25.47
CA PRO A 85 -36.48 -8.67 24.54
C PRO A 85 -37.58 -7.74 25.07
N VAL A 86 -37.83 -6.65 24.34
CA VAL A 86 -38.91 -5.70 24.65
C VAL A 86 -40.27 -6.39 24.48
N GLU A 87 -40.91 -6.75 25.60
CA GLU A 87 -42.29 -7.24 25.60
C GLU A 87 -43.25 -6.08 25.30
N VAL A 88 -43.83 -6.10 24.10
CA VAL A 88 -44.83 -5.13 23.67
C VAL A 88 -46.16 -5.46 24.35
N VAL A 89 -46.55 -4.69 25.36
CA VAL A 89 -47.92 -4.71 25.89
C VAL A 89 -48.81 -3.98 24.90
N VAL A 90 -49.75 -4.71 24.29
CA VAL A 90 -50.82 -4.16 23.47
C VAL A 90 -52.05 -4.02 24.37
N ASP A 91 -52.51 -2.80 24.58
CA ASP A 91 -53.82 -2.49 25.21
C ASP A 91 -54.95 -2.58 24.16
#